data_AF-S4V8B4-F1
#
_entry.id   AF-S4V8B4-F1
#
_cell.length_a   1.000
_cell.length_b   1.000
_cell.length_c   1.000
_cell.angle_alpha   90.00
_cell.angle_beta   90.00
_cell.angle_gamma   90.00
#
_symmetry.space_group_name_H-M   'P 1'
#
loop_
_entity.id
_entity.type
_entity.pdbx_description
1 polymer ?
#
loop_
_entity_poly.entity_id
_entity_poly.type
_entity_poly.pdbx_seq_one_letter_code
_entity_poly.pdbx_strand_id
1 'polypeptide(L)'
;RSLMGANMQRQAVPLLKPDAPLVGTGMEYVSGKDSGAAVICKHEGIVERVQAKEVRVRRISEVDGKEVEGDLDRYRLQKFIRSNQESCYNQRRIVSKGDRVTKGEILPDGPPMDMGELALGQNPLVAFMTWDGYNYEDAIIMSERLVKDDVYTSIHIEEYESEARDTKLGPEEITRDIPNVGEDALRDLDDRGIIRVGAEVSDGDLLVGKVTPKGVTELSAEERLLHAIFGEKAREVRDTSLRVPHGAGGIVLDVKIFNREDGDELPPGVNQ
;
A
#
# COMPACT_ATOMS: atom_id res chain seq x y z
N ARG A 1 -19.45 8.15 -27.04
CA ARG A 1 -17.98 8.05 -26.87
C ARG A 1 -17.47 8.99 -25.77
N SER A 2 -17.77 10.29 -25.80
CA SER A 2 -17.33 11.24 -24.75
C SER A 2 -17.78 10.86 -23.32
N LEU A 3 -19.03 10.41 -23.14
CA LEU A 3 -19.54 9.92 -21.85
C LEU A 3 -18.71 8.74 -21.31
N MET A 4 -18.36 7.79 -22.18
CA MET A 4 -17.54 6.63 -21.81
C MET A 4 -16.13 7.07 -21.43
N GLY A 5 -15.51 7.96 -22.23
CA GLY A 5 -14.17 8.49 -21.94
C GLY A 5 -14.09 9.18 -20.58
N ALA A 6 -15.05 10.06 -20.26
CA ALA A 6 -15.11 10.72 -18.96
C ALA A 6 -15.31 9.73 -17.79
N ASN A 7 -16.07 8.66 -17.99
CA ASN A 7 -16.24 7.62 -16.97
C ASN A 7 -14.97 6.78 -16.78
N MET A 8 -14.31 6.38 -17.86
CA MET A 8 -13.08 5.59 -17.83
C MET A 8 -11.92 6.37 -17.20
N GLN A 9 -11.83 7.68 -17.42
CA GLN A 9 -10.82 8.53 -16.77
C GLN A 9 -10.88 8.47 -15.24
N ARG A 10 -12.07 8.30 -14.66
CA ARG A 10 -12.25 8.17 -13.21
C ARG A 10 -11.83 6.81 -12.64
N GLN A 11 -11.54 5.84 -13.51
CA GLN A 11 -11.14 4.49 -13.16
C GLN A 11 -9.63 4.26 -13.37
N ALA A 12 -8.89 5.28 -13.80
CA ALA A 12 -7.46 5.18 -13.99
C ALA A 12 -6.74 4.89 -12.66
N VAL A 13 -5.82 3.93 -12.68
CA VAL A 13 -5.02 3.54 -11.52
C VAL A 13 -3.73 4.37 -11.49
N PRO A 14 -3.32 4.92 -10.34
CA PRO A 14 -2.06 5.65 -10.23
C PRO A 14 -0.85 4.79 -10.59
N LEU A 15 -0.05 5.27 -11.53
CA LEU A 15 1.15 4.58 -12.00
C LEU A 15 2.36 4.82 -11.10
N LEU A 16 3.35 3.95 -11.22
CA LEU A 16 4.64 4.09 -10.56
C LEU A 16 5.38 5.34 -11.05
N LYS A 17 5.21 5.78 -12.29
CA LYS A 17 5.77 7.04 -12.80
C LYS A 17 4.80 7.61 -13.82
N PRO A 18 3.78 8.38 -13.41
CA PRO A 18 2.86 8.99 -14.35
C PRO A 18 3.57 10.09 -15.16
N ASP A 19 3.15 10.28 -16.41
CA ASP A 19 3.63 11.37 -17.27
C ASP A 19 2.47 12.34 -17.57
N ALA A 20 2.72 13.64 -17.45
CA ALA A 20 1.75 14.65 -17.87
C ALA A 20 1.37 14.48 -19.35
N PRO A 21 0.09 14.68 -19.72
CA PRO A 21 -0.35 14.50 -21.10
C PRO A 21 0.29 15.54 -22.02
N LEU A 22 0.89 15.11 -23.14
CA LEU A 22 1.46 16.04 -24.14
C LEU A 22 0.40 16.94 -24.78
N VAL A 23 -0.84 16.48 -24.84
CA VAL A 23 -2.00 17.24 -25.33
C VAL A 23 -3.02 17.33 -24.21
N GLY A 24 -3.07 18.48 -23.54
CA GLY A 24 -3.98 18.76 -22.43
C GLY A 24 -5.00 19.86 -22.73
N THR A 25 -5.80 20.19 -21.73
CA THR A 25 -6.85 21.23 -21.79
C THR A 25 -6.53 22.45 -20.92
N GLY A 26 -5.54 22.36 -20.03
CA GLY A 26 -5.25 23.32 -18.96
C GLY A 26 -6.06 23.08 -17.68
N MET A 27 -7.06 22.18 -17.73
CA MET A 27 -7.82 21.78 -16.54
C MET A 27 -7.06 20.82 -15.65
N GLU A 28 -5.97 20.23 -16.14
CA GLU A 28 -5.17 19.23 -15.44
C GLU A 28 -4.51 19.83 -14.20
N TYR A 29 -3.92 21.02 -14.31
CA TYR A 29 -3.35 21.75 -13.16
C TYR A 29 -4.42 22.14 -12.14
N VAL A 30 -5.56 22.66 -12.59
CA VAL A 30 -6.66 23.08 -11.72
C VAL A 30 -7.22 21.87 -10.96
N SER A 31 -7.47 20.78 -11.67
CA SER A 31 -8.01 19.54 -11.08
C SER A 31 -7.01 18.90 -10.12
N GLY A 32 -5.73 18.85 -10.47
CA GLY A 32 -4.67 18.34 -9.61
C GLY A 32 -4.56 19.14 -8.31
N LYS A 33 -4.50 20.46 -8.41
CA LYS A 33 -4.42 21.38 -7.26
C LYS A 33 -5.65 21.30 -6.35
N ASP A 34 -6.86 21.34 -6.93
CA ASP A 34 -8.10 21.41 -6.16
C ASP A 34 -8.57 20.03 -5.64
N SER A 35 -7.95 18.93 -6.10
CA SER A 35 -8.25 17.56 -5.64
C SER A 35 -7.95 17.32 -4.16
N GLY A 36 -7.06 18.12 -3.56
CA GLY A 36 -6.50 17.87 -2.23
C GLY A 36 -5.46 16.74 -2.18
N ALA A 37 -5.07 16.18 -3.34
CA ALA A 37 -4.05 15.13 -3.40
C ALA A 37 -2.62 15.68 -3.26
N ALA A 38 -2.39 16.88 -3.80
CA ALA A 38 -1.15 17.64 -3.66
C ALA A 38 -1.08 18.40 -2.34
N VAL A 39 0.14 18.69 -1.86
CA VAL A 39 0.31 19.58 -0.69
C VAL A 39 0.58 21.00 -1.17
N ILE A 40 -0.29 21.91 -0.77
CA ILE A 40 -0.25 23.31 -1.21
C ILE A 40 0.53 24.17 -0.22
N CYS A 41 1.40 25.02 -0.74
CA CYS A 41 2.15 25.99 0.04
C CYS A 41 1.23 27.07 0.62
N LYS A 42 1.27 27.27 1.94
CA LYS A 42 0.41 28.23 2.65
C LYS A 42 0.93 29.66 2.62
N HIS A 43 2.25 29.82 2.54
CA HIS A 43 2.95 31.10 2.67
C HIS A 43 4.11 31.17 1.68
N GLU A 44 4.41 32.36 1.15
CA GLU A 44 5.60 32.55 0.32
C GLU A 44 6.87 32.33 1.14
N GLY A 45 7.89 31.73 0.53
CA GLY A 45 9.14 31.47 1.20
C GLY A 45 10.19 30.78 0.33
N ILE A 46 11.31 30.40 0.96
CA ILE A 46 12.36 29.59 0.34
C ILE A 46 12.36 28.20 0.98
N VAL A 47 12.49 27.17 0.16
CA VAL A 47 12.60 25.78 0.60
C VAL A 47 13.94 25.56 1.30
N GLU A 48 13.91 25.42 2.62
CA GLU A 48 15.12 25.26 3.43
C GLU A 48 15.59 23.81 3.45
N ARG A 49 14.66 22.86 3.48
CA ARG A 49 14.97 21.44 3.56
C ARG A 49 13.92 20.58 2.88
N VAL A 50 14.39 19.66 2.06
CA VAL A 50 13.55 18.67 1.37
C VAL A 50 13.95 17.27 1.81
N GLN A 51 12.99 16.51 2.34
CA GLN A 51 13.14 15.10 2.70
C GLN A 51 12.04 14.27 2.04
N ALA A 52 12.14 12.94 2.12
CA ALA A 52 11.12 12.04 1.57
C ALA A 52 9.78 12.09 2.32
N LYS A 53 9.79 12.46 3.61
CA LYS A 53 8.59 12.51 4.48
C LYS A 53 8.19 13.93 4.90
N GLU A 54 9.01 14.93 4.62
CA GLU A 54 8.77 16.31 5.06
C GLU A 54 9.43 17.31 4.13
N VAL A 55 8.74 18.40 3.81
CA VAL A 55 9.28 19.60 3.17
C VAL A 55 9.18 20.75 4.17
N ARG A 56 10.26 21.53 4.30
CA ARG A 56 10.29 22.71 5.18
C ARG A 56 10.52 23.97 4.36
N VAL A 57 9.63 24.95 4.54
CA VAL A 57 9.67 26.23 3.83
C VAL A 57 9.87 27.34 4.86
N ARG A 58 10.94 28.10 4.70
CA ARG A 58 11.22 29.30 5.49
C ARG A 58 10.41 30.44 4.90
N ARG A 59 9.49 31.01 5.66
CA ARG A 59 8.69 32.15 5.19
C ARG A 59 9.60 33.33 4.89
N ILE A 60 9.27 34.06 3.84
CA ILE A 60 9.94 35.32 3.50
C ILE A 60 8.89 36.40 3.40
N SER A 61 9.20 37.55 3.98
CA SER A 61 8.41 38.76 3.84
C SER A 61 9.33 39.91 3.47
N GLU A 62 8.88 40.78 2.58
CA GLU A 62 9.58 42.01 2.25
C GLU A 62 9.15 43.11 3.23
N VAL A 63 10.09 43.65 4.01
CA VAL A 63 9.87 44.80 4.90
C VAL A 63 10.91 45.85 4.55
N ASP A 64 10.45 47.05 4.19
CA ASP A 64 11.31 48.19 3.79
C ASP A 64 12.33 47.86 2.66
N GLY A 65 11.92 47.03 1.70
CA GLY A 65 12.76 46.62 0.56
C GLY A 65 13.86 45.61 0.90
N LYS A 66 13.80 44.98 2.08
CA LYS A 66 14.70 43.91 2.50
C LYS A 66 13.90 42.63 2.76
N GLU A 67 14.44 41.52 2.28
CA GLU A 67 13.91 40.19 2.59
C GLU A 67 14.20 39.85 4.05
N VAL A 68 13.14 39.59 4.80
CA VAL A 68 13.20 39.16 6.19
C VAL A 68 12.75 37.71 6.27
N GLU A 69 13.58 36.86 6.86
CA GLU A 69 13.25 35.47 7.15
C GLU A 69 12.29 35.39 8.35
N GLY A 70 11.21 34.63 8.18
CA GLY A 70 10.20 34.41 9.21
C GLY A 70 10.21 32.98 9.76
N ASP A 71 9.02 32.53 10.13
CA ASP A 71 8.78 31.19 10.68
C ASP A 71 9.05 30.07 9.67
N LEU A 72 9.26 28.86 10.20
CA LEU A 72 9.49 27.65 9.43
C LEU A 72 8.21 26.82 9.32
N ASP A 73 7.63 26.76 8.13
CA ASP A 73 6.49 25.89 7.83
C ASP A 73 6.96 24.46 7.55
N ARG A 74 6.22 23.49 8.10
CA ARG A 74 6.51 22.07 7.96
C ARG A 74 5.34 21.37 7.28
N TYR A 75 5.63 20.75 6.14
CA TYR A 75 4.68 20.01 5.34
C TYR A 75 5.03 18.53 5.39
N ARG A 76 4.21 17.72 6.08
CA ARG A 76 4.40 16.27 6.15
C ARG A 76 3.84 15.62 4.90
N LEU A 77 4.62 14.70 4.32
CA LEU A 77 4.25 13.97 3.12
C LEU A 77 3.67 12.60 3.48
N GLN A 78 2.63 12.22 2.76
CA GLN A 78 2.05 10.89 2.82
C GLN A 78 2.83 9.94 1.90
N LYS A 79 3.33 8.83 2.44
CA LYS A 79 4.18 7.88 1.72
C LYS A 79 3.62 6.47 1.88
N PHE A 80 3.33 5.81 0.75
CA PHE A 80 2.86 4.43 0.69
C PHE A 80 1.66 4.16 1.61
N ILE A 81 0.64 5.01 1.52
CA ILE A 81 -0.60 4.86 2.28
C ILE A 81 -1.63 4.14 1.40
N ARG A 82 -2.39 3.20 1.97
CA ARG A 82 -3.48 2.53 1.26
C ARG A 82 -4.62 3.50 0.96
N SER A 83 -5.13 3.47 -0.28
CA SER A 83 -6.40 4.12 -0.63
C SER A 83 -7.60 3.20 -0.43
N ASN A 84 -8.82 3.73 -0.53
CA ASN A 84 -10.03 2.90 -0.43
C ASN A 84 -10.17 1.86 -1.55
N GLN A 85 -9.47 2.05 -2.67
CA GLN A 85 -9.45 1.11 -3.81
C GLN A 85 -8.12 0.34 -3.86
N GLU A 86 -7.45 0.17 -2.72
CA GLU A 86 -6.21 -0.63 -2.58
C GLU A 86 -5.04 -0.09 -3.42
N SER A 87 -5.15 1.12 -3.99
CA SER A 87 -4.06 1.77 -4.70
C SER A 87 -3.11 2.48 -3.74
N CYS A 88 -1.88 2.71 -4.20
CA CYS A 88 -0.86 3.38 -3.42
C CYS A 88 -1.01 4.91 -3.46
N TYR A 89 -1.27 5.49 -2.29
CA TYR A 89 -1.22 6.92 -2.10
C TYR A 89 0.21 7.35 -1.72
N ASN A 90 0.92 8.01 -2.65
CA ASN A 90 2.32 8.35 -2.48
C ASN A 90 2.65 9.73 -3.02
N GLN A 91 2.91 10.67 -2.12
CA GLN A 91 3.31 12.02 -2.47
C GLN A 91 4.81 12.11 -2.80
N ARG A 92 5.14 12.84 -3.87
CA ARG A 92 6.50 12.98 -4.39
C ARG A 92 6.90 14.44 -4.39
N ARG A 93 8.08 14.73 -3.84
CA ARG A 93 8.65 16.07 -3.89
C ARG A 93 8.88 16.50 -5.35
N ILE A 94 8.49 17.73 -5.68
CA ILE A 94 8.87 18.39 -6.93
C ILE A 94 9.85 19.54 -6.71
N VAL A 95 9.80 20.15 -5.51
CA VAL A 95 10.72 21.23 -5.13
C VAL A 95 12.07 20.73 -4.60
N SER A 96 13.09 21.55 -4.78
CA SER A 96 14.48 21.38 -4.31
C SER A 96 14.84 22.41 -3.25
N LYS A 97 15.93 22.15 -2.51
CA LYS A 97 16.45 23.10 -1.52
C LYS A 97 16.91 24.37 -2.23
N GLY A 98 16.44 25.53 -1.76
CA GLY A 98 16.76 26.85 -2.32
C GLY A 98 15.69 27.39 -3.25
N ASP A 99 14.70 26.59 -3.64
CA ASP A 99 13.62 27.04 -4.51
C ASP A 99 12.75 28.08 -3.77
N ARG A 100 12.39 29.15 -4.48
CA ARG A 100 11.45 30.15 -3.98
C ARG A 100 10.05 29.74 -4.39
N VAL A 101 9.17 29.61 -3.41
CA VAL A 101 7.79 29.12 -3.58
C VAL A 101 6.80 30.19 -3.17
N THR A 102 5.69 30.25 -3.89
CA THR A 102 4.62 31.22 -3.67
C THR A 102 3.44 30.60 -2.94
N LYS A 103 2.59 31.46 -2.35
CA LYS A 103 1.35 31.00 -1.72
C LYS A 103 0.43 30.35 -2.78
N GLY A 104 -0.01 29.13 -2.51
CA GLY A 104 -0.90 28.38 -3.40
C GLY A 104 -0.17 27.51 -4.43
N GLU A 105 1.16 27.46 -4.39
CA GLU A 105 1.97 26.58 -5.24
C GLU A 105 2.00 25.14 -4.70
N ILE A 106 2.15 24.17 -5.59
CA ILE A 106 2.24 22.76 -5.24
C ILE A 106 3.69 22.47 -4.80
N LEU A 107 3.87 21.83 -3.64
CA LEU A 107 5.21 21.52 -3.10
C LEU A 107 5.63 20.07 -3.42
N PRO A 108 4.78 19.08 -3.13
CA PRO A 108 4.84 17.74 -3.67
C PRO A 108 3.62 17.43 -4.56
N ASP A 109 3.87 16.63 -5.58
CA ASP A 109 2.83 15.98 -6.35
C ASP A 109 2.12 14.91 -5.53
N GLY A 110 0.81 14.83 -5.73
CA GLY A 110 -0.02 13.72 -5.30
C GLY A 110 -0.08 12.59 -6.34
N PRO A 111 -0.75 11.49 -6.01
CA PRO A 111 -1.09 10.45 -6.99
C PRO A 111 -2.41 10.78 -7.71
N PRO A 112 -2.52 10.62 -9.04
CA PRO A 112 -1.45 10.54 -10.04
C PRO A 112 -1.20 11.93 -10.67
N MET A 113 -0.13 12.59 -10.23
CA MET A 113 0.27 13.91 -10.74
C MET A 113 1.71 13.90 -11.22
N ASP A 114 2.00 14.80 -12.15
CA ASP A 114 3.34 15.10 -12.66
C ASP A 114 3.51 16.61 -12.78
N MET A 115 4.47 17.17 -12.03
CA MET A 115 4.80 18.59 -11.99
C MET A 115 3.59 19.51 -11.75
N GLY A 116 2.69 19.08 -10.85
CA GLY A 116 1.48 19.81 -10.49
C GLY A 116 0.26 19.56 -11.38
N GLU A 117 0.41 18.83 -12.49
CA GLU A 117 -0.69 18.49 -13.40
C GLU A 117 -1.23 17.10 -13.14
N LEU A 118 -2.53 16.89 -13.40
CA LEU A 118 -3.15 15.58 -13.36
C LEU A 118 -2.62 14.68 -14.49
N ALA A 119 -2.00 13.55 -14.13
CA ALA A 119 -1.31 12.64 -15.04
C ALA A 119 -1.87 11.21 -14.88
N LEU A 120 -3.04 10.95 -15.48
CA LEU A 120 -3.76 9.67 -15.33
C LEU A 120 -3.11 8.47 -16.05
N GLY A 121 -2.05 8.69 -16.84
CA GLY A 121 -1.51 7.66 -17.73
C GLY A 121 -0.13 8.00 -18.28
N GLN A 122 0.07 7.67 -19.56
CA GLN A 122 1.35 7.73 -20.27
C GLN A 122 1.13 8.25 -21.69
N ASN A 123 2.21 8.68 -22.34
CA ASN A 123 2.21 9.14 -23.75
C ASN A 123 2.84 8.08 -24.68
N PRO A 124 2.16 6.97 -25.02
CA PRO A 124 2.71 5.95 -25.90
C PRO A 124 2.77 6.41 -27.36
N LEU A 125 3.75 5.90 -28.11
CA LEU A 125 3.74 5.98 -29.58
C LEU A 125 2.74 4.97 -30.13
N VAL A 126 1.73 5.45 -30.86
CA VAL A 126 0.65 4.62 -31.40
C VAL A 126 0.69 4.61 -32.92
N ALA A 127 0.56 3.43 -33.51
CA ALA A 127 0.37 3.25 -34.95
C ALA A 127 -1.05 2.77 -35.24
N PHE A 128 -1.72 3.40 -36.22
CA PHE A 128 -3.05 2.99 -36.67
C PHE A 128 -2.91 2.11 -37.92
N MET A 129 -2.87 0.80 -37.72
CA MET A 129 -2.84 -0.20 -38.79
C MET A 129 -3.44 -1.51 -38.29
N THR A 130 -3.87 -2.38 -39.18
CA THR A 130 -4.19 -3.77 -38.84
C THR A 130 -2.89 -4.56 -38.73
N TRP A 131 -2.79 -5.42 -37.70
CA TRP A 131 -1.59 -6.21 -37.46
C TRP A 131 -1.97 -7.67 -37.21
N ASP A 132 -1.88 -8.50 -38.26
CA ASP A 132 -2.11 -9.95 -38.24
C ASP A 132 -3.38 -10.42 -37.50
N GLY A 133 -4.40 -9.55 -37.39
CA GLY A 133 -5.64 -9.84 -36.67
C GLY A 133 -5.55 -9.79 -35.14
N TYR A 134 -4.37 -9.51 -34.56
CA TYR A 134 -4.22 -9.38 -33.11
C TYR A 134 -4.94 -8.15 -32.53
N ASN A 135 -5.15 -7.12 -33.35
CA ASN A 135 -5.96 -5.96 -33.00
C ASN A 135 -7.35 -5.99 -33.65
N TYR A 136 -7.94 -7.18 -33.76
CA TYR A 136 -9.31 -7.35 -34.23
C TYR A 136 -10.32 -6.75 -33.23
N GLU A 137 -11.37 -6.12 -33.75
CA GLU A 137 -12.36 -5.33 -32.97
C GLU A 137 -11.69 -4.26 -32.09
N ASP A 138 -11.77 -4.38 -30.76
CA ASP A 138 -11.27 -3.42 -29.78
C ASP A 138 -9.98 -3.91 -29.08
N ALA A 139 -9.36 -4.98 -29.59
CA ALA A 139 -8.13 -5.52 -29.03
C ALA A 139 -6.93 -4.58 -29.26
N ILE A 140 -6.08 -4.44 -28.24
CA ILE A 140 -4.89 -3.59 -28.27
C ILE A 140 -3.65 -4.48 -28.20
N ILE A 141 -2.72 -4.24 -29.11
CA ILE A 141 -1.39 -4.87 -29.07
C ILE A 141 -0.45 -3.91 -28.35
N MET A 142 0.32 -4.42 -27.40
CA MET A 142 1.31 -3.65 -26.68
C MET A 142 2.72 -4.14 -27.00
N SER A 143 3.67 -3.20 -27.07
CA SER A 143 5.08 -3.56 -27.15
C SER A 143 5.55 -4.12 -25.81
N GLU A 144 6.31 -5.22 -25.86
CA GLU A 144 6.98 -5.78 -24.68
C GLU A 144 7.88 -4.74 -23.97
N ARG A 145 8.36 -3.72 -24.70
CA ARG A 145 9.12 -2.61 -24.12
C ARG A 145 8.36 -1.91 -23.00
N LEU A 146 7.03 -1.77 -23.10
CA LEU A 146 6.21 -1.11 -22.08
C LEU A 146 6.21 -1.87 -20.76
N VAL A 147 6.39 -3.19 -20.80
CA VAL A 147 6.54 -4.05 -19.61
C VAL A 147 7.95 -3.91 -19.05
N LYS A 148 8.98 -3.95 -19.91
CA LYS A 148 10.40 -3.83 -19.48
C LYS A 148 10.72 -2.49 -18.85
N ASP A 149 10.09 -1.42 -19.32
CA ASP A 149 10.31 -0.05 -18.86
C ASP A 149 9.36 0.37 -17.71
N ASP A 150 8.56 -0.57 -17.17
CA ASP A 150 7.60 -0.33 -16.08
C ASP A 150 6.59 0.81 -16.38
N VAL A 151 6.19 0.98 -17.64
CA VAL A 151 5.42 2.14 -18.11
C VAL A 151 4.02 2.18 -17.48
N TYR A 152 3.38 1.03 -17.36
CA TYR A 152 2.03 0.89 -16.78
C TYR A 152 2.03 0.12 -15.46
N THR A 153 3.17 0.06 -14.77
CA THR A 153 3.29 -0.60 -13.46
C THR A 153 2.62 0.25 -12.38
N SER A 154 1.74 -0.33 -11.56
CA SER A 154 1.09 0.31 -10.41
C SER A 154 1.49 -0.39 -9.11
N ILE A 155 1.37 0.32 -7.98
CA ILE A 155 1.56 -0.27 -6.65
C ILE A 155 0.18 -0.44 -6.01
N HIS A 156 -0.11 -1.66 -5.58
CA HIS A 156 -1.29 -2.00 -4.80
C HIS A 156 -0.87 -2.34 -3.37
N ILE A 157 -1.68 -1.90 -2.40
CA ILE A 157 -1.46 -2.13 -0.98
C ILE A 157 -2.72 -2.80 -0.46
N GLU A 158 -2.60 -4.05 -0.06
CA GLU A 158 -3.67 -4.82 0.57
C GLU A 158 -3.47 -4.84 2.08
N GLU A 159 -4.57 -4.93 2.82
CA GLU A 159 -4.56 -5.11 4.27
C GLU A 159 -5.24 -6.43 4.59
N TYR A 160 -4.53 -7.25 5.36
CA TYR A 160 -5.05 -8.49 5.90
C TYR A 160 -5.13 -8.37 7.41
N GLU A 161 -6.26 -8.80 7.98
CA GLU A 161 -6.54 -8.72 9.40
C GLU A 161 -6.71 -10.12 9.98
N SER A 162 -6.17 -10.34 11.18
CA SER A 162 -6.41 -11.53 11.99
C SER A 162 -6.68 -11.10 13.41
N GLU A 163 -7.71 -11.67 14.01
CA GLU A 163 -8.14 -11.40 15.37
C GLU A 163 -8.09 -12.69 16.20
N ALA A 164 -7.67 -12.57 17.46
CA ALA A 164 -7.69 -13.63 18.45
C ALA A 164 -8.86 -13.41 19.41
N ARG A 165 -9.75 -14.41 19.51
CA ARG A 165 -10.99 -14.31 20.28
C ARG A 165 -11.06 -15.30 21.43
N ASP A 166 -11.81 -14.95 22.46
CA ASP A 166 -12.20 -15.90 23.50
C ASP A 166 -13.24 -16.89 22.95
N THR A 167 -12.88 -18.17 22.92
CA THR A 167 -13.82 -19.24 22.59
C THR A 167 -14.30 -19.95 23.85
N LYS A 168 -15.37 -20.76 23.73
CA LYS A 168 -15.88 -21.57 24.85
C LYS A 168 -14.88 -22.60 25.37
N LEU A 169 -13.92 -23.00 24.54
CA LEU A 169 -12.93 -24.04 24.84
C LEU A 169 -11.60 -23.45 25.33
N GLY A 170 -11.45 -22.13 25.28
CA GLY A 170 -10.23 -21.40 25.63
C GLY A 170 -10.01 -20.20 24.70
N PRO A 171 -9.10 -19.30 25.04
CA PRO A 171 -8.70 -18.20 24.16
C PRO A 171 -7.99 -18.73 22.91
N GLU A 172 -8.20 -18.07 21.76
CA GLU A 172 -7.28 -18.20 20.63
C GLU A 172 -5.98 -17.46 20.96
N GLU A 173 -4.85 -18.03 20.53
CA GLU A 173 -3.52 -17.47 20.80
C GLU A 173 -2.79 -17.20 19.50
N ILE A 174 -2.15 -16.02 19.41
CA ILE A 174 -1.20 -15.71 18.36
C ILE A 174 0.17 -16.21 18.82
N THR A 175 0.72 -17.18 18.09
CA THR A 175 1.96 -17.86 18.48
C THR A 175 2.71 -18.42 17.28
N ARG A 176 4.02 -18.57 17.44
CA ARG A 176 4.89 -19.24 16.47
C ARG A 176 4.78 -20.77 16.53
N ASP A 177 4.30 -21.35 17.64
CA ASP A 177 4.13 -22.80 17.79
C ASP A 177 2.83 -23.28 17.11
N ILE A 178 2.90 -23.42 15.79
CA ILE A 178 1.77 -23.84 14.96
C ILE A 178 1.88 -25.35 14.67
N PRO A 179 0.81 -26.14 14.91
CA PRO A 179 0.84 -27.57 14.64
C PRO A 179 0.97 -27.85 13.13
N ASN A 180 1.75 -28.88 12.77
CA ASN A 180 1.90 -29.39 11.39
C ASN A 180 2.53 -28.39 10.39
N VAL A 181 3.24 -27.37 10.89
CA VAL A 181 3.98 -26.41 10.05
C VAL A 181 5.48 -26.65 10.20
N GLY A 182 6.21 -26.74 9.09
CA GLY A 182 7.66 -26.93 9.09
C GLY A 182 8.43 -25.64 9.40
N GLU A 183 9.69 -25.76 9.84
CA GLU A 183 10.52 -24.60 10.22
C GLU A 183 10.71 -23.59 9.07
N ASP A 184 10.76 -24.05 7.82
CA ASP A 184 10.92 -23.18 6.65
C ASP A 184 9.79 -22.16 6.53
N ALA A 185 8.55 -22.56 6.81
CA ALA A 185 7.38 -21.68 6.78
C ALA A 185 7.32 -20.73 7.98
N LEU A 186 8.03 -21.05 9.07
CA LEU A 186 8.14 -20.23 10.28
C LEU A 186 9.36 -19.30 10.26
N ARG A 187 10.17 -19.33 9.18
CA ARG A 187 11.42 -18.57 9.08
C ARG A 187 11.20 -17.06 9.16
N ASP A 188 10.09 -16.60 8.61
CA ASP A 188 9.82 -15.17 8.45
C ASP A 188 8.92 -14.59 9.56
N LEU A 189 8.39 -15.44 10.44
CA LEU A 189 7.65 -15.05 11.64
C LEU A 189 8.61 -14.67 12.79
N ASP A 190 8.22 -13.66 13.56
CA ASP A 190 8.85 -13.26 14.80
C ASP A 190 8.54 -14.25 15.95
N ASP A 191 9.09 -14.01 17.14
CA ASP A 191 8.90 -14.87 18.31
C ASP A 191 7.44 -14.94 18.78
N ARG A 192 6.58 -14.00 18.35
CA ARG A 192 5.14 -13.99 18.63
C ARG A 192 4.33 -14.68 17.54
N GLY A 193 4.95 -15.08 16.44
CA GLY A 193 4.25 -15.68 15.30
C GLY A 193 3.73 -14.66 14.29
N ILE A 194 4.26 -13.44 14.27
CA ILE A 194 3.85 -12.37 13.34
C ILE A 194 4.94 -12.14 12.29
N ILE A 195 4.56 -12.02 11.02
CA ILE A 195 5.50 -11.80 9.93
C ILE A 195 6.32 -10.51 10.13
N ARG A 196 7.62 -10.56 9.84
CA ARG A 196 8.48 -9.36 9.93
C ARG A 196 8.19 -8.36 8.80
N VAL A 197 8.28 -7.07 9.12
CA VAL A 197 8.24 -6.00 8.10
C VAL A 197 9.43 -6.14 7.13
N GLY A 198 9.14 -6.05 5.84
CA GLY A 198 10.12 -6.22 4.76
C GLY A 198 10.31 -7.67 4.29
N ALA A 199 9.58 -8.65 4.85
CA ALA A 199 9.54 -9.99 4.28
C ALA A 199 8.84 -9.99 2.92
N GLU A 200 9.39 -10.73 1.96
CA GLU A 200 8.73 -11.03 0.69
C GLU A 200 7.93 -12.33 0.89
N VAL A 201 6.64 -12.29 0.56
CA VAL A 201 5.69 -13.37 0.80
C VAL A 201 5.02 -13.76 -0.52
N SER A 202 4.77 -15.06 -0.66
CA SER A 202 4.05 -15.68 -1.78
C SER A 202 2.76 -16.32 -1.29
N ASP A 203 1.96 -16.83 -2.22
CA ASP A 203 0.69 -17.46 -1.90
C ASP A 203 0.85 -18.63 -0.92
N GLY A 204 0.03 -18.65 0.14
CA GLY A 204 0.07 -19.69 1.18
C GLY A 204 1.07 -19.46 2.32
N ASP A 205 1.95 -18.48 2.21
CA ASP A 205 2.87 -18.09 3.30
C ASP A 205 2.11 -17.56 4.51
N LEU A 206 2.70 -17.75 5.70
CA LEU A 206 2.09 -17.35 6.97
C LEU A 206 2.34 -15.86 7.24
N LEU A 207 1.27 -15.11 7.48
CA LEU A 207 1.31 -13.72 7.92
C LEU A 207 1.21 -13.61 9.44
N VAL A 208 0.27 -14.36 10.03
CA VAL A 208 0.05 -14.40 11.47
C VAL A 208 -0.25 -15.83 11.88
N GLY A 209 0.63 -16.39 12.71
CA GLY A 209 0.47 -17.68 13.36
C GLY A 209 -0.62 -17.61 14.41
N LYS A 210 -1.72 -18.33 14.20
CA LYS A 210 -2.86 -18.38 15.12
C LYS A 210 -3.28 -19.81 15.39
N VAL A 211 -3.47 -20.12 16.66
CA VAL A 211 -3.94 -21.41 17.12
C VAL A 211 -5.24 -21.28 17.89
N THR A 212 -6.19 -22.15 17.58
CA THR A 212 -7.49 -22.23 18.26
C THR A 212 -7.56 -23.53 19.06
N PRO A 213 -7.93 -23.50 20.35
CA PRO A 213 -8.14 -24.72 21.13
C PRO A 213 -9.26 -25.57 20.53
N LYS A 214 -8.97 -26.85 20.31
CA LYS A 214 -9.90 -27.83 19.75
C LYS A 214 -10.40 -28.73 20.88
N GLY A 215 -11.72 -28.93 20.94
CA GLY A 215 -12.31 -29.88 21.87
C GLY A 215 -11.85 -31.30 21.55
N VAL A 216 -11.65 -32.11 22.60
CA VAL A 216 -11.29 -33.53 22.43
C VAL A 216 -12.44 -34.23 21.69
N THR A 217 -12.18 -34.60 20.45
CA THR A 217 -13.08 -35.39 19.61
C THR A 217 -12.55 -36.82 19.60
N GLU A 218 -13.44 -37.82 19.58
CA GLU A 218 -13.01 -39.21 19.43
C GLU A 218 -12.28 -39.36 18.09
N LEU A 219 -10.98 -39.67 18.16
CA LEU A 219 -10.14 -39.95 16.99
C LEU A 219 -10.68 -41.18 16.24
N SER A 220 -10.62 -41.15 14.91
CA SER A 220 -10.99 -42.32 14.10
C SER A 220 -10.06 -43.51 14.39
N ALA A 221 -10.46 -44.73 14.01
CA ALA A 221 -9.60 -45.90 14.21
C ALA A 221 -8.24 -45.77 13.50
N GLU A 222 -8.24 -45.11 12.33
CA GLU A 222 -7.07 -44.79 11.53
C GLU A 222 -6.16 -43.76 12.21
N GLU A 223 -6.72 -42.67 12.75
CA GLU A 223 -5.96 -41.65 13.49
C GLU A 223 -5.38 -42.22 14.79
N ARG A 224 -6.12 -43.08 15.50
CA ARG A 224 -5.62 -43.79 16.70
C ARG A 224 -4.45 -44.71 16.37
N LEU A 225 -4.49 -45.39 15.22
CA LEU A 225 -3.39 -46.22 14.75
C LEU A 225 -2.16 -45.38 14.41
N LEU A 226 -2.34 -44.26 13.69
CA LEU A 226 -1.26 -43.33 13.37
C LEU A 226 -0.60 -42.77 14.64
N HIS A 227 -1.40 -42.33 15.61
CA HIS A 227 -0.92 -41.88 16.91
C HIS A 227 -0.12 -42.97 17.66
N ALA A 228 -0.57 -44.22 17.62
CA ALA A 228 0.13 -45.33 18.27
C ALA A 228 1.47 -45.68 17.60
N ILE A 229 1.57 -45.50 16.28
CA ILE A 229 2.80 -45.79 15.51
C ILE A 229 3.84 -44.67 15.66
N PHE A 230 3.42 -43.41 15.54
CA PHE A 230 4.33 -42.25 15.54
C PHE A 230 4.58 -41.67 16.94
N GLY A 231 3.80 -42.07 17.95
CA GLY A 231 3.96 -41.58 19.32
C GLY A 231 3.70 -40.08 19.48
N GLU A 232 3.14 -39.43 18.46
CA GLU A 232 2.73 -38.03 18.53
C GLU A 232 1.61 -37.91 19.56
N LYS A 233 1.71 -36.95 20.49
CA LYS A 233 0.58 -36.61 21.35
C LYS A 233 -0.45 -35.89 20.50
N ALA A 234 -1.74 -36.20 20.69
CA ALA A 234 -2.81 -35.42 20.11
C ALA A 234 -2.63 -33.96 20.54
N ARG A 235 -2.29 -33.08 19.59
CA ARG A 235 -2.19 -31.65 19.87
C ARG A 235 -3.61 -31.13 20.08
N GLU A 236 -3.84 -30.47 21.21
CA GLU A 236 -5.16 -29.95 21.63
C GLU A 236 -5.55 -28.68 20.87
N VAL A 237 -4.69 -28.20 19.95
CA VAL A 237 -4.86 -26.96 19.20
C VAL A 237 -4.90 -27.23 17.70
N ARG A 238 -5.66 -26.39 16.97
CA ARG A 238 -5.76 -26.39 15.51
C ARG A 238 -5.16 -25.12 14.94
N ASP A 239 -4.46 -25.23 13.82
CA ASP A 239 -3.99 -24.09 13.01
C ASP A 239 -5.19 -23.33 12.39
N THR A 240 -5.32 -22.05 12.75
CA THR A 240 -6.27 -21.07 12.18
C THR A 240 -5.54 -19.79 11.75
N SER A 241 -4.26 -19.93 11.41
CA SER A 241 -3.35 -18.84 11.02
C SER A 241 -3.84 -18.09 9.79
N LEU A 242 -3.49 -16.80 9.74
CA LEU A 242 -3.67 -15.98 8.55
C LEU A 242 -2.56 -16.30 7.55
N ARG A 243 -2.97 -16.64 6.33
CA ARG A 243 -2.08 -16.93 5.20
C ARG A 243 -2.36 -15.98 4.04
N VAL A 244 -1.35 -15.76 3.21
CA VAL A 244 -1.50 -14.99 1.98
C VAL A 244 -2.51 -15.68 1.04
N PRO A 245 -3.52 -14.98 0.51
CA PRO A 245 -4.48 -15.53 -0.43
C PRO A 245 -3.84 -16.06 -1.72
N HIS A 246 -4.54 -16.96 -2.41
CA HIS A 246 -4.07 -17.49 -3.69
C HIS A 246 -3.92 -16.41 -4.75
N GLY A 247 -2.76 -16.38 -5.41
CA GLY A 247 -2.44 -15.41 -6.46
C GLY A 247 -2.05 -14.02 -5.95
N ALA A 248 -2.04 -13.82 -4.63
CA ALA A 248 -1.46 -12.63 -4.01
C ALA A 248 0.00 -12.90 -3.61
N GLY A 249 0.78 -11.84 -3.54
CA GLY A 249 2.19 -11.87 -3.14
C GLY A 249 2.75 -10.46 -3.11
N GLY A 250 3.88 -10.28 -2.43
CA GLY A 250 4.49 -8.97 -2.32
C GLY A 250 5.36 -8.82 -1.08
N ILE A 251 5.56 -7.57 -0.66
CA ILE A 251 6.42 -7.23 0.47
C ILE A 251 5.56 -6.70 1.62
N VAL A 252 5.80 -7.20 2.82
CA VAL A 252 5.15 -6.71 4.03
C VAL A 252 5.63 -5.29 4.32
N LEU A 253 4.74 -4.31 4.13
CA LEU A 253 5.05 -2.89 4.29
C LEU A 253 5.00 -2.44 5.75
N ASP A 254 3.98 -2.84 6.48
CA ASP A 254 3.69 -2.41 7.84
C ASP A 254 2.91 -3.49 8.58
N VAL A 255 3.05 -3.52 9.91
CA VAL A 255 2.33 -4.45 10.80
C VAL A 255 1.81 -3.65 11.97
N LYS A 256 0.50 -3.70 12.20
CA LYS A 256 -0.17 -3.05 13.33
C LYS A 256 -0.73 -4.12 14.24
N ILE A 257 -0.47 -3.97 15.53
CA ILE A 257 -0.90 -4.89 16.57
C ILE A 257 -1.70 -4.05 17.56
N PHE A 258 -2.91 -4.49 17.87
CA PHE A 258 -3.79 -3.87 18.84
C PHE A 258 -4.00 -4.86 19.98
N ASN A 259 -3.82 -4.44 21.22
CA ASN A 259 -3.96 -5.34 22.37
C ASN A 259 -4.96 -4.78 23.35
N ARG A 260 -5.88 -5.63 23.83
CA ARG A 260 -6.83 -5.22 24.87
C ARG A 260 -6.11 -4.83 26.17
N GLU A 261 -5.03 -5.52 26.50
CA GLU A 261 -4.24 -5.27 27.71
C GLU A 261 -3.55 -3.91 27.70
N ASP A 262 -3.17 -3.41 26.52
CA ASP A 262 -2.53 -2.10 26.35
C ASP A 262 -3.55 -0.94 26.34
N GLY A 263 -4.85 -1.25 26.46
CA GLY A 263 -5.93 -0.28 26.51
C GLY A 263 -6.49 0.14 25.14
N ASP A 264 -6.20 -0.63 24.09
CA ASP A 264 -6.73 -0.37 22.75
C ASP A 264 -8.23 -0.69 22.66
N GLU A 265 -8.98 0.09 21.86
CA GLU A 265 -10.39 -0.14 21.61
C GLU A 265 -10.59 -1.33 20.66
N LEU A 266 -10.97 -2.48 21.23
CA LEU A 266 -11.22 -3.72 20.50
C LEU A 266 -12.69 -4.17 20.59
N PRO A 267 -13.24 -4.82 19.55
CA PRO A 267 -14.59 -5.39 19.59
C PRO A 267 -14.78 -6.37 20.77
N PRO A 268 -16.00 -6.48 21.33
CA PRO A 268 -16.27 -7.37 22.46
C PRO A 268 -15.83 -8.82 22.16
N GLY A 269 -15.01 -9.40 23.05
CA GLY A 269 -14.52 -10.78 22.91
C GLY A 269 -13.24 -10.97 22.08
N VAL A 270 -12.68 -9.90 21.50
CA VAL A 270 -11.36 -9.90 20.82
C VAL A 270 -10.25 -9.50 21.79
N ASN A 271 -9.26 -10.36 21.99
CA ASN A 271 -8.17 -10.10 22.94
C ASN A 271 -7.01 -9.32 22.28
N GLN A 272 -6.77 -9.61 21.01
CA GLN A 272 -5.70 -9.07 20.18
C GLN A 272 -6.12 -9.09 18.71
#